data_AF-A0A841DZX4-F1
#
_entry.id   AF-A0A841DZX4-F1
#
_cell.length_a   1.000
_cell.length_b   1.000
_cell.length_c   1.000
_cell.angle_alpha   90.00
_cell.angle_beta   90.00
_cell.angle_gamma   90.00
#
_symmetry.space_group_name_H-M   'P 1'
#
loop_
_entity.id
_entity.type
_entity.pdbx_description
1 polymer ?
#
loop_
_entity_poly.entity_id
_entity_poly.type
_entity_poly.pdbx_seq_one_letter_code
_entity_poly.pdbx_strand_id
1 'polypeptide(L)'
;MDLTALQEQFGASGAEVVRLGCSDATVVRLERGRERLFYKHGSEVGAEADRLAWLAGTGFPCPQIVDRANDWLLTKELPGVDASQPWPARDRPAVLAAIAAGLRALDELTDCPFRSPFPGTADAVTHGDAVTHGDAVTHGDYAAPNVFVDPETLRFTGVLDLSRLGRGDRYLDLALMFKSLRGNLNPQYGGPPAARRFVELYGADPDDPRIEHYITLDDTEGYLP
;
A
#
# COMPACT_ATOMS: atom_id res chain seq x y z
N MET A 1 13.16 -10.17 -20.12
CA MET A 1 12.50 -11.22 -19.32
C MET A 1 11.89 -12.23 -20.28
N ASP A 2 12.12 -13.52 -20.05
CA ASP A 2 11.57 -14.62 -20.86
C ASP A 2 10.27 -15.13 -20.22
N LEU A 3 9.12 -14.81 -20.84
CA LEU A 3 7.81 -15.19 -20.31
C LEU A 3 7.57 -16.69 -20.43
N THR A 4 8.10 -17.36 -21.46
CA THR A 4 7.94 -18.80 -21.65
C THR A 4 8.66 -19.55 -20.54
N ALA A 5 9.87 -19.14 -20.20
CA ALA A 5 10.61 -19.73 -19.08
C ALA A 5 9.88 -19.56 -17.73
N LEU A 6 9.26 -18.40 -17.48
CA LEU A 6 8.44 -18.18 -16.28
C LEU A 6 7.20 -19.08 -16.26
N GLN A 7 6.55 -19.25 -17.41
CA GLN A 7 5.42 -20.16 -17.53
C GLN A 7 5.80 -21.60 -17.20
N GLU A 8 6.91 -22.09 -17.75
CA GLU A 8 7.42 -23.44 -17.48
C GLU A 8 7.81 -23.60 -16.01
N GLN A 9 8.54 -22.64 -15.44
CA GLN A 9 9.00 -22.67 -14.05
C GLN A 9 7.84 -22.77 -13.05
N PHE A 10 6.76 -22.01 -13.28
CA PHE A 10 5.64 -21.93 -12.34
C PHE A 10 4.39 -22.71 -12.78
N GLY A 11 4.49 -23.47 -13.87
CA GLY A 11 3.39 -24.27 -14.42
C GLY A 11 2.20 -23.42 -14.87
N ALA A 12 2.44 -22.22 -15.39
CA ALA A 12 1.40 -21.29 -15.82
C ALA A 12 1.04 -21.48 -17.30
N SER A 13 -0.25 -21.48 -17.62
CA SER A 13 -0.77 -21.56 -18.99
C SER A 13 -0.69 -20.23 -19.75
N GLY A 14 -0.47 -19.12 -19.04
CA GLY A 14 -0.32 -17.79 -19.66
C GLY A 14 0.55 -16.88 -18.80
N ALA A 15 1.23 -15.94 -19.45
CA ALA A 15 2.02 -14.89 -18.82
C ALA A 15 1.84 -13.58 -19.58
N GLU A 16 1.59 -12.50 -18.84
CA GLU A 16 1.40 -11.15 -19.39
C GLU A 16 2.16 -10.12 -18.55
N VAL A 17 2.96 -9.28 -19.19
CA VAL A 17 3.61 -8.15 -18.49
C VAL A 17 2.56 -7.13 -18.09
N VAL A 18 2.47 -6.84 -16.79
CA VAL A 18 1.63 -5.78 -16.26
C VAL A 18 2.37 -4.46 -16.44
N ARG A 19 1.79 -3.54 -17.22
CA ARG A 19 2.37 -2.21 -17.50
C ARG A 19 1.89 -1.13 -16.54
N LEU A 20 1.20 -1.52 -15.46
CA LEU A 20 0.66 -0.63 -14.45
C LEU A 20 1.70 -0.51 -13.31
N GLY A 21 2.16 0.71 -13.01
CA GLY A 21 3.13 1.00 -11.94
C GLY A 21 4.27 1.90 -12.41
N CYS A 22 4.83 2.69 -11.49
CA CYS A 22 5.94 3.62 -11.75
C CYS A 22 7.31 3.10 -11.24
N SER A 23 7.38 1.84 -10.80
CA SER A 23 8.63 1.24 -10.30
C SER A 23 9.48 0.65 -11.43
N ASP A 24 10.79 0.59 -11.23
CA ASP A 24 11.73 -0.15 -12.11
C ASP A 24 11.54 -1.68 -12.08
N ALA A 25 10.67 -2.18 -11.20
CA ALA A 25 10.36 -3.60 -11.11
C ALA A 25 9.51 -4.07 -12.30
N THR A 26 9.85 -5.24 -12.85
CA THR A 26 9.03 -5.91 -13.86
C THR A 26 7.97 -6.76 -13.17
N VAL A 27 6.70 -6.50 -13.48
CA VAL A 27 5.57 -7.29 -12.98
C VAL A 27 4.96 -8.13 -14.11
N VAL A 28 4.73 -9.41 -13.84
CA VAL A 28 4.09 -10.36 -14.78
C VAL A 28 2.92 -11.03 -14.08
N ARG A 29 1.73 -10.98 -14.69
CA ARG A 29 0.59 -11.79 -14.29
C ARG A 29 0.74 -13.18 -14.92
N LEU A 30 0.64 -14.23 -14.10
CA LEU A 30 0.65 -15.62 -14.52
C LEU A 30 -0.73 -16.25 -14.30
N GLU A 31 -1.22 -16.99 -15.30
CA GLU A 31 -2.47 -17.74 -15.22
C GLU A 31 -2.13 -19.21 -14.93
N ARG A 32 -2.46 -19.73 -13.74
CA ARG A 32 -2.19 -21.11 -13.33
C ARG A 32 -3.49 -21.82 -12.96
N GLY A 33 -4.10 -22.48 -13.93
CA GLY A 33 -5.39 -23.15 -13.75
C GLY A 33 -6.49 -22.14 -13.46
N ARG A 34 -6.96 -22.07 -12.20
CA ARG A 34 -7.94 -21.05 -11.74
C ARG A 34 -7.30 -19.95 -10.90
N GLU A 35 -6.01 -20.05 -10.62
CA GLU A 35 -5.28 -19.06 -9.83
C GLU A 35 -4.65 -18.02 -10.76
N ARG A 36 -4.74 -16.75 -10.36
CA ARG A 36 -3.91 -15.67 -10.91
C ARG A 36 -2.78 -15.40 -9.93
N LEU A 37 -1.56 -15.38 -10.44
CA LEU A 37 -0.35 -15.08 -9.67
C LEU A 37 0.33 -13.83 -10.23
N PHE A 38 1.09 -13.16 -9.38
CA PHE A 38 1.88 -12.00 -9.75
C PHE A 38 3.34 -12.26 -9.42
N TYR A 39 4.16 -12.29 -10.47
CA TYR A 39 5.61 -12.35 -10.39
C TYR A 39 6.17 -10.93 -10.49
N LYS A 40 6.88 -10.48 -9.46
CA LYS A 40 7.58 -9.19 -9.43
C LYS A 40 9.08 -9.45 -9.41
N HIS A 41 9.84 -8.79 -10.27
CA HIS A 41 11.30 -8.91 -10.35
C HIS A 41 11.94 -7.52 -10.28
N GLY A 42 12.97 -7.39 -9.45
CA GLY A 42 13.72 -6.14 -9.28
C GLY A 42 14.69 -6.22 -8.10
N SER A 43 15.66 -5.32 -8.07
CA SER A 43 16.71 -5.30 -7.04
C SER A 43 16.17 -5.05 -5.62
N GLU A 44 15.02 -4.39 -5.48
CA GLU A 44 14.41 -4.05 -4.19
C GLU A 44 13.31 -5.04 -3.75
N VAL A 45 12.97 -6.01 -4.59
CA VAL A 45 11.85 -6.93 -4.35
C VAL A 45 12.10 -7.82 -3.12
N GLY A 46 13.34 -8.17 -2.82
CA GLY A 46 13.66 -8.91 -1.60
C GLY A 46 13.22 -8.18 -0.31
N ALA A 47 13.42 -6.86 -0.26
CA ALA A 47 13.05 -6.04 0.89
C ALA A 47 11.52 -5.88 1.04
N GLU A 48 10.79 -5.81 -0.08
CA GLU A 48 9.33 -5.88 -0.10
C GLU A 48 8.83 -7.26 0.35
N ALA A 49 9.49 -8.33 -0.09
CA ALA A 49 9.12 -9.69 0.29
C ALA A 49 9.28 -9.96 1.79
N ASP A 50 10.29 -9.37 2.44
CA ASP A 50 10.47 -9.44 3.90
C ASP A 50 9.34 -8.72 4.64
N ARG A 51 8.95 -7.54 4.17
CA ARG A 51 7.83 -6.76 4.73
C ARG A 51 6.49 -7.46 4.54
N LEU A 52 6.26 -8.04 3.36
CA LEU A 52 5.07 -8.83 3.08
C LEU A 52 4.99 -10.09 3.95
N ALA A 53 6.12 -10.79 4.15
CA ALA A 53 6.18 -11.98 5.00
C ALA A 53 5.86 -11.65 6.47
N TRP A 54 6.39 -10.54 6.98
CA TRP A 54 6.06 -10.06 8.32
C TRP A 54 4.58 -9.68 8.44
N LEU A 55 4.06 -8.88 7.50
CA LEU A 55 2.66 -8.42 7.53
C LEU A 55 1.68 -9.60 7.46
N ALA A 56 1.96 -10.60 6.61
CA ALA A 56 1.17 -11.82 6.56
C ALA A 56 1.21 -12.59 7.90
N GLY A 57 2.35 -12.56 8.60
CA GLY A 57 2.53 -13.16 9.92
C GLY A 57 1.68 -12.53 11.03
N THR A 58 1.21 -11.28 10.86
CA THR A 58 0.29 -10.62 11.80
C THR A 58 -1.18 -10.99 11.58
N GLY A 59 -1.48 -11.67 10.46
CA GLY A 59 -2.85 -11.95 10.01
C GLY A 59 -3.51 -10.77 9.28
N PHE A 60 -2.77 -9.69 9.02
CA PHE A 60 -3.27 -8.58 8.23
C PHE A 60 -3.51 -8.98 6.77
N PRO A 61 -4.62 -8.58 6.12
CA PRO A 61 -4.90 -8.96 4.74
C PRO A 61 -3.89 -8.36 3.73
N CYS A 62 -3.14 -9.22 3.05
CA CYS A 62 -2.16 -8.88 2.02
C CYS A 62 -1.95 -10.08 1.07
N PRO A 63 -1.24 -9.94 -0.06
CA PRO A 63 -0.99 -11.03 -0.98
C PRO A 63 -0.32 -12.23 -0.30
N GLN A 64 -0.79 -13.44 -0.61
CA GLN A 64 -0.13 -14.66 -0.13
C GLN A 64 1.14 -14.89 -0.95
N ILE A 65 2.30 -14.99 -0.27
CA ILE A 65 3.55 -15.43 -0.91
C ILE A 65 3.42 -16.90 -1.32
N VAL A 66 3.67 -17.16 -2.60
CA VAL A 66 3.75 -18.52 -3.17
C VAL A 66 5.20 -18.99 -3.14
N ASP A 67 6.13 -18.15 -3.60
CA ASP A 67 7.56 -18.42 -3.63
C ASP A 67 8.35 -17.10 -3.75
N ARG A 68 9.64 -17.12 -3.45
CA ARG A 68 10.51 -15.93 -3.58
C ARG A 68 12.00 -16.27 -3.69
N ALA A 69 12.76 -15.34 -4.24
CA ALA A 69 14.21 -15.27 -4.11
C ALA A 69 14.65 -13.82 -3.78
N ASN A 70 15.96 -13.54 -3.86
CA ASN A 70 16.49 -12.22 -3.52
C ASN A 70 15.99 -11.11 -4.46
N ASP A 71 15.80 -11.44 -5.73
CA ASP A 71 15.50 -10.51 -6.83
C ASP A 71 14.09 -10.67 -7.40
N TRP A 72 13.30 -11.62 -6.88
CA TRP A 72 11.91 -11.80 -7.32
C TRP A 72 10.99 -12.36 -6.23
N LEU A 73 9.71 -12.07 -6.40
CA LEU A 73 8.62 -12.46 -5.51
C LEU A 73 7.43 -12.96 -6.35
N LEU A 74 6.89 -14.12 -5.99
CA LEU A 74 5.66 -14.66 -6.56
C LEU A 74 4.56 -14.66 -5.50
N THR A 75 3.44 -13.99 -5.80
CA THR A 75 2.28 -13.91 -4.91
C THR A 75 1.01 -14.38 -5.59
N LYS A 76 0.03 -14.78 -4.79
CA LYS A 76 -1.35 -14.90 -5.27
C LYS A 76 -1.97 -13.52 -5.45
N GLU A 77 -2.87 -13.41 -6.41
CA GLU A 77 -3.73 -12.24 -6.53
C GLU A 77 -4.47 -11.93 -5.23
N LEU A 78 -4.47 -10.65 -4.86
CA LEU A 78 -5.26 -10.15 -3.75
C LEU A 78 -6.74 -10.05 -4.17
N PRO A 79 -7.69 -10.59 -3.38
CA PRO A 79 -9.10 -10.51 -3.73
C PRO A 79 -9.63 -9.07 -3.60
N GLY A 80 -10.68 -8.78 -4.37
CA GLY A 80 -11.35 -7.48 -4.39
C GLY A 80 -10.97 -6.64 -5.58
N VAL A 81 -11.31 -5.35 -5.50
CA VAL A 81 -11.07 -4.34 -6.51
C VAL A 81 -10.31 -3.20 -5.84
N ASP A 82 -9.27 -2.68 -6.49
CA ASP A 82 -8.54 -1.55 -5.93
C ASP A 82 -9.41 -0.28 -5.88
N ALA A 83 -9.16 0.58 -4.90
CA ALA A 83 -9.99 1.75 -4.65
C ALA A 83 -9.87 2.83 -5.75
N SER A 84 -8.89 2.76 -6.65
CA SER A 84 -8.76 3.69 -7.77
C SER A 84 -9.68 3.38 -8.94
N GLN A 85 -10.23 2.16 -9.01
CA GLN A 85 -11.18 1.73 -10.04
C GLN A 85 -12.50 2.53 -10.03
N PRO A 86 -13.30 2.48 -11.12
CA PRO A 86 -14.59 3.13 -11.19
C PRO A 86 -15.65 2.47 -10.28
N TRP A 87 -15.69 2.87 -9.01
CA TRP A 87 -16.71 2.46 -8.05
C TRP A 87 -18.07 3.14 -8.31
N PRO A 88 -19.21 2.42 -8.19
CA PRO A 88 -20.54 3.02 -8.31
C PRO A 88 -20.75 4.13 -7.28
N ALA A 89 -21.39 5.24 -7.68
CA ALA A 89 -21.54 6.43 -6.83
C ALA A 89 -22.16 6.13 -5.46
N ARG A 90 -23.11 5.18 -5.40
CA ARG A 90 -23.76 4.73 -4.16
C ARG A 90 -22.80 4.01 -3.19
N ASP A 91 -21.74 3.39 -3.70
CA ASP A 91 -20.83 2.53 -2.94
C ASP A 91 -19.60 3.32 -2.45
N ARG A 92 -19.24 4.42 -3.13
CA ARG A 92 -18.05 5.25 -2.82
C ARG A 92 -17.95 5.68 -1.33
N PRO A 93 -19.02 6.08 -0.64
CA PRO A 93 -18.93 6.39 0.80
C PRO A 93 -18.51 5.19 1.65
N ALA A 94 -18.98 3.99 1.32
CA ALA A 94 -18.61 2.76 2.03
C ALA A 94 -17.19 2.32 1.67
N VAL A 95 -16.77 2.51 0.42
CA VAL A 95 -15.37 2.30 -0.01
C VAL A 95 -14.42 3.22 0.77
N LEU A 96 -14.75 4.51 0.92
CA LEU A 96 -13.96 5.43 1.77
C LEU A 96 -13.88 4.96 3.23
N ALA A 97 -14.98 4.44 3.78
CA ALA A 97 -15.00 3.87 5.12
C ALA A 97 -14.15 2.60 5.23
N ALA A 98 -14.12 1.76 4.19
CA ALA A 98 -13.28 0.57 4.11
C ALA A 98 -11.78 0.93 4.06
N ILE A 99 -11.42 1.95 3.26
CA ILE A 99 -10.05 2.48 3.21
C ILE A 99 -9.62 2.97 4.62
N ALA A 100 -10.44 3.77 5.29
CA ALA A 100 -10.14 4.23 6.65
C ALA A 100 -10.05 3.08 7.67
N ALA A 101 -10.89 2.06 7.53
CA ALA A 101 -10.86 0.88 8.40
C ALA A 101 -9.60 0.03 8.20
N GLY A 102 -9.16 -0.15 6.95
CA GLY A 102 -7.90 -0.84 6.63
C GLY A 102 -6.70 -0.13 7.22
N LEU A 103 -6.64 1.21 7.13
CA LEU A 103 -5.54 1.98 7.70
C LEU A 103 -5.51 1.91 9.23
N ARG A 104 -6.66 1.99 9.90
CA ARG A 104 -6.72 1.78 11.37
C ARG A 104 -6.22 0.40 11.77
N ALA A 105 -6.66 -0.64 11.06
CA ALA A 105 -6.22 -2.00 11.36
C ALA A 105 -4.69 -2.17 11.16
N LEU A 106 -4.09 -1.41 10.23
CA LEU A 106 -2.64 -1.42 10.01
C LEU A 106 -1.92 -0.69 11.14
N ASP A 107 -2.37 0.51 11.49
CA ASP A 107 -1.84 1.36 12.58
C ASP A 107 -1.86 0.66 13.94
N GLU A 108 -2.86 -0.21 14.19
CA GLU A 108 -2.98 -1.00 15.42
C GLU A 108 -1.96 -2.16 15.53
N LEU A 109 -1.25 -2.51 14.45
CA LEU A 109 -0.21 -3.53 14.51
C LEU A 109 0.97 -3.08 15.38
N THR A 110 1.63 -4.03 16.02
CA THR A 110 2.78 -3.79 16.90
C THR A 110 3.97 -4.64 16.47
N ASP A 111 5.14 -4.40 17.07
CA ASP A 111 6.35 -5.19 16.85
C ASP A 111 6.85 -5.25 15.39
N CYS A 112 6.56 -4.21 14.61
CA CYS A 112 7.11 -4.07 13.26
C CYS A 112 8.63 -3.86 13.29
N PRO A 113 9.43 -4.76 12.68
CA PRO A 113 10.88 -4.68 12.73
C PRO A 113 11.43 -3.61 11.79
N PHE A 114 10.62 -3.15 10.82
CA PHE A 114 11.04 -2.18 9.81
C PHE A 114 10.84 -0.75 10.30
N ARG A 115 11.69 0.15 9.81
CA ARG A 115 11.51 1.60 9.97
C ARG A 115 10.95 2.17 8.68
N SER A 116 10.02 3.10 8.81
CA SER A 116 9.55 3.88 7.66
C SER A 116 10.73 4.65 7.06
N PRO A 117 10.86 4.72 5.72
CA PRO A 117 11.87 5.54 5.08
C PRO A 117 11.51 7.03 5.14
N PHE A 118 10.29 7.40 5.53
CA PHE A 118 9.91 8.80 5.65
C PHE A 118 10.47 9.38 6.95
N PRO A 119 11.27 10.47 6.89
CA PRO A 119 11.66 11.18 8.10
C PRO A 119 10.40 11.68 8.83
N GLY A 120 10.43 11.62 10.15
CA GLY A 120 9.39 12.19 11.00
C GLY A 120 9.34 13.71 10.88
N THR A 121 8.34 14.33 11.51
CA THR A 121 8.29 15.79 11.58
C THR A 121 9.45 16.33 12.42
N ALA A 122 9.94 17.53 12.08
CA ALA A 122 11.07 18.16 12.78
C ALA A 122 10.81 18.43 14.28
N ASP A 123 9.54 18.38 14.72
CA ASP A 123 9.13 18.47 16.14
C ASP A 123 9.36 17.17 16.92
N ALA A 124 9.80 16.09 16.26
CA ALA A 124 10.40 14.92 16.90
C ALA A 124 11.82 15.27 17.39
N VAL A 125 11.90 16.17 18.37
CA VAL A 125 13.16 16.60 18.98
C VAL A 125 13.85 15.38 19.60
N THR A 126 15.12 15.23 19.22
CA THR A 126 16.04 14.21 19.68
C THR A 126 16.29 14.40 21.18
N HIS A 127 15.61 13.63 22.03
CA HIS A 127 16.20 13.27 23.31
C HIS A 127 17.07 12.04 23.06
N GLY A 128 18.35 12.15 23.44
CA GLY A 128 19.39 11.16 23.15
C GLY A 128 18.89 9.73 23.35
N ASP A 129 19.13 8.92 22.31
CA ASP A 129 18.67 7.54 22.10
C ASP A 129 17.20 7.40 21.63
N ALA A 130 17.08 7.14 20.32
CA ALA A 130 15.88 6.84 19.53
C ALA A 130 14.93 8.04 19.26
N VAL A 131 14.89 8.45 17.98
CA VAL A 131 13.82 9.32 17.47
C VAL A 131 12.51 8.55 17.57
N THR A 132 11.63 8.91 18.52
CA THR A 132 10.22 8.52 18.52
C THR A 132 9.53 9.27 17.39
N HIS A 133 9.67 8.72 16.18
CA HIS A 133 8.64 8.81 15.16
C HIS A 133 7.40 8.15 15.75
N GLY A 134 6.19 8.47 15.28
CA GLY A 134 5.01 7.71 15.71
C GLY A 134 5.28 6.19 15.71
N ASP A 135 4.79 5.49 16.72
CA ASP A 135 4.97 4.03 16.83
C ASP A 135 3.97 3.25 15.94
N ALA A 136 3.23 3.96 15.09
CA ALA A 136 2.28 3.39 14.15
C ALA A 136 3.01 2.55 13.10
N VAL A 137 2.43 1.42 12.72
CA VAL A 137 2.85 0.73 11.50
C VAL A 137 2.25 1.49 10.32
N THR A 138 3.13 2.00 9.46
CA THR A 138 2.77 2.72 8.24
C THR A 138 3.06 1.87 7.02
N HIS A 139 2.24 2.01 5.99
CA HIS A 139 2.42 1.40 4.67
C HIS A 139 3.51 2.12 3.87
N GLY A 140 3.54 3.46 3.95
CA GLY A 140 4.49 4.29 3.21
C GLY A 140 4.16 4.50 1.73
N ASP A 141 3.02 3.96 1.28
CA ASP A 141 2.39 4.24 -0.04
C ASP A 141 0.88 3.95 0.01
N TYR A 142 0.22 4.38 1.09
CA TYR A 142 -1.20 4.11 1.31
C TYR A 142 -2.06 5.00 0.42
N ALA A 143 -2.19 4.64 -0.86
CA ALA A 143 -2.96 5.35 -1.88
C ALA A 143 -4.07 4.46 -2.47
N ALA A 144 -5.06 5.06 -3.14
CA ALA A 144 -6.21 4.34 -3.70
C ALA A 144 -5.87 3.09 -4.55
N PRO A 145 -4.85 3.08 -5.45
CA PRO A 145 -4.52 1.88 -6.23
C PRO A 145 -3.92 0.74 -5.40
N ASN A 146 -3.43 1.02 -4.19
CA ASN A 146 -2.79 0.04 -3.31
C ASN A 146 -3.75 -0.51 -2.25
N VAL A 147 -5.02 -0.08 -2.22
CA VAL A 147 -6.01 -0.51 -1.23
C VAL A 147 -7.16 -1.25 -1.91
N PHE A 148 -7.41 -2.48 -1.48
CA PHE A 148 -8.41 -3.35 -2.09
C PHE A 148 -9.66 -3.46 -1.22
N VAL A 149 -10.81 -3.48 -1.90
CA VAL A 149 -12.13 -3.56 -1.29
C VAL A 149 -12.95 -4.64 -2.01
N ASP A 150 -13.67 -5.44 -1.24
CA ASP A 150 -14.60 -6.43 -1.76
C ASP A 150 -15.82 -5.71 -2.40
N PRO A 151 -16.14 -5.94 -3.67
CA PRO A 151 -17.17 -5.20 -4.38
C PRO A 151 -18.60 -5.54 -3.96
N GLU A 152 -18.82 -6.67 -3.25
CA GLU A 152 -20.14 -7.09 -2.80
C GLU A 152 -20.42 -6.63 -1.36
N THR A 153 -19.43 -6.79 -0.48
CA THR A 153 -19.54 -6.49 0.96
C THR A 153 -19.03 -5.09 1.33
N LEU A 154 -18.29 -4.45 0.43
CA LEU A 154 -17.65 -3.14 0.62
C LEU A 154 -16.72 -3.11 1.83
N ARG A 155 -16.08 -4.25 2.12
CA ARG A 155 -15.09 -4.41 3.20
C ARG A 155 -13.68 -4.37 2.64
N PHE A 156 -12.75 -3.87 3.44
CA PHE A 156 -11.33 -3.92 3.14
C PHE A 156 -10.86 -5.38 2.98
N THR A 157 -10.11 -5.67 1.91
CA THR A 157 -9.58 -7.00 1.61
C THR A 157 -8.07 -7.07 1.56
N GLY A 158 -7.37 -5.94 1.56
CA GLY A 158 -5.93 -5.89 1.76
C GLY A 158 -5.25 -4.70 1.09
N VAL A 159 -3.92 -4.75 1.13
CA VAL A 159 -3.05 -3.76 0.49
C VAL A 159 -1.98 -4.39 -0.41
N LEU A 160 -1.48 -3.60 -1.38
CA LEU A 160 -0.35 -3.92 -2.25
C LEU A 160 0.79 -2.91 -2.08
N ASP A 161 1.97 -3.24 -2.59
CA ASP A 161 3.17 -2.39 -2.57
C ASP A 161 3.69 -2.03 -1.17
N LEU A 162 4.31 -3.03 -0.52
CA LEU A 162 4.80 -2.90 0.84
C LEU A 162 6.29 -2.54 0.90
N SER A 163 6.85 -2.00 -0.18
CA SER A 163 8.27 -1.64 -0.26
C SER A 163 8.70 -0.66 0.84
N ARG A 164 7.80 0.24 1.24
CA ARG A 164 8.04 1.31 2.21
C ARG A 164 7.43 1.05 3.60
N LEU A 165 6.85 -0.13 3.84
CA LEU A 165 6.21 -0.43 5.11
C LEU A 165 7.20 -0.35 6.28
N GLY A 166 6.79 0.28 7.37
CA GLY A 166 7.60 0.38 8.58
C GLY A 166 6.99 1.29 9.63
N ARG A 167 7.62 1.33 10.81
CA ARG A 167 7.19 2.21 11.91
C ARG A 167 7.43 3.69 11.57
N GLY A 168 6.42 4.54 11.77
CA GLY A 168 6.46 5.95 11.44
C GLY A 168 5.26 6.75 11.98
N ASP A 169 5.19 8.04 11.66
CA ASP A 169 4.02 8.86 12.01
C ASP A 169 2.78 8.38 11.23
N ARG A 170 1.67 8.12 11.92
CA ARG A 170 0.37 7.75 11.32
C ARG A 170 -0.10 8.75 10.26
N TYR A 171 0.29 10.02 10.38
CA TYR A 171 -0.09 11.05 9.42
C TYR A 171 0.56 10.87 8.06
N LEU A 172 1.59 10.03 7.93
CA LEU A 172 2.18 9.65 6.64
C LEU A 172 1.11 9.06 5.71
N ASP A 173 0.49 7.95 6.11
CA ASP A 173 -0.48 7.26 5.26
C ASP A 173 -1.78 8.05 5.10
N LEU A 174 -2.15 8.83 6.12
CA LEU A 174 -3.26 9.78 6.00
C LEU A 174 -3.00 10.80 4.89
N ALA A 175 -1.79 11.36 4.84
CA ALA A 175 -1.39 12.34 3.85
C ALA A 175 -1.36 11.76 2.43
N LEU A 176 -0.81 10.55 2.26
CA LEU A 176 -0.71 9.88 0.96
C LEU A 176 -2.10 9.55 0.38
N MET A 177 -3.01 9.03 1.20
CA MET A 177 -4.40 8.81 0.76
C MET A 177 -5.13 10.13 0.53
N PHE A 178 -4.91 11.14 1.38
CA PHE A 178 -5.48 12.48 1.19
C PHE A 178 -5.06 13.08 -0.17
N LYS A 179 -3.78 12.99 -0.52
CA LYS A 179 -3.23 13.36 -1.83
C LYS A 179 -3.89 12.58 -2.96
N SER A 180 -4.02 11.26 -2.79
CA SER A 180 -4.64 10.37 -3.76
C SER A 180 -6.09 10.77 -4.06
N LEU A 181 -6.88 11.07 -3.02
CA LEU A 181 -8.30 11.42 -3.12
C LEU A 181 -8.55 12.86 -3.59
N ARG A 182 -7.70 13.82 -3.22
CA ARG A 182 -7.83 15.23 -3.67
C ARG A 182 -7.37 15.44 -5.11
N GLY A 183 -6.47 14.58 -5.60
CA GLY A 183 -5.83 14.71 -6.91
C GLY A 183 -6.73 14.32 -8.08
N ASN A 184 -6.19 14.49 -9.29
CA ASN A 184 -6.91 14.21 -10.54
C ASN A 184 -6.96 12.71 -10.90
N LEU A 185 -6.25 11.85 -10.16
CA LEU A 185 -6.20 10.41 -10.43
C LEU A 185 -7.45 9.68 -9.93
N ASN A 186 -8.12 10.21 -8.90
CA ASN A 186 -9.32 9.60 -8.31
C ASN A 186 -10.54 10.57 -8.27
N PRO A 187 -10.92 11.18 -9.41
CA PRO A 187 -11.97 12.20 -9.45
C PRO A 187 -13.36 11.67 -9.04
N GLN A 188 -13.56 10.35 -9.09
CA GLN A 188 -14.81 9.70 -8.71
C GLN A 188 -15.21 9.96 -7.25
N TYR A 189 -14.26 10.21 -6.36
CA TYR A 189 -14.55 10.48 -4.95
C TYR A 189 -14.98 11.92 -4.68
N GLY A 190 -14.83 12.83 -5.65
CA GLY A 190 -15.25 14.23 -5.49
C GLY A 190 -14.18 15.15 -4.90
N GLY A 191 -12.91 14.72 -4.87
CA GLY A 191 -11.77 15.59 -4.57
C GLY A 191 -11.60 15.94 -3.09
N PRO A 192 -11.23 17.18 -2.75
CA PRO A 192 -10.90 17.58 -1.36
C PRO A 192 -11.95 17.22 -0.30
N PRO A 193 -13.27 17.32 -0.53
CA PRO A 193 -14.28 16.86 0.45
C PRO A 193 -14.14 15.38 0.83
N ALA A 194 -13.83 14.49 -0.12
CA ALA A 194 -13.62 13.08 0.18
C ALA A 194 -12.30 12.82 0.88
N ALA A 195 -11.24 13.55 0.51
CA ALA A 195 -9.95 13.47 1.19
C ALA A 195 -10.09 13.83 2.69
N ARG A 196 -10.79 14.93 3.00
CA ARG A 196 -11.11 15.31 4.38
C ARG A 196 -11.97 14.27 5.07
N ARG A 197 -13.02 13.79 4.39
CA ARG A 197 -13.91 12.78 4.94
C ARG A 197 -13.20 11.48 5.28
N PHE A 198 -12.21 11.06 4.50
CA PHE A 198 -11.39 9.90 4.79
C PHE A 198 -10.61 10.06 6.11
N VAL A 199 -9.98 11.22 6.35
CA VAL A 199 -9.24 11.49 7.60
C VAL A 199 -10.18 11.52 8.80
N GLU A 200 -11.36 12.14 8.66
CA GLU A 200 -12.41 12.11 9.70
C GLU A 200 -12.90 10.68 9.97
N LEU A 201 -13.10 9.88 8.91
CA LEU A 201 -13.52 8.49 9.02
C LEU A 201 -12.45 7.67 9.74
N TYR A 202 -11.15 7.93 9.50
CA TYR A 202 -10.05 7.33 10.24
C TYR A 202 -10.12 7.69 11.74
N GLY A 203 -10.49 8.94 12.05
CA GLY A 203 -10.62 9.46 13.42
C GLY A 203 -9.58 10.54 13.76
N ALA A 204 -8.97 11.17 12.75
CA ALA A 204 -7.95 12.20 12.90
C ALA A 204 -8.44 13.57 12.43
N ASP A 205 -7.65 14.61 12.68
CA ASP A 205 -7.93 15.98 12.25
C ASP A 205 -7.50 16.18 10.78
N PRO A 206 -8.44 16.48 9.84
CA PRO A 206 -8.12 16.76 8.44
C PRO A 206 -7.38 18.09 8.22
N ASP A 207 -7.27 18.95 9.24
CA ASP A 207 -6.55 20.22 9.18
C ASP A 207 -5.16 20.15 9.86
N ASP A 208 -4.73 18.96 10.32
CA ASP A 208 -3.41 18.78 10.91
C ASP A 208 -2.30 19.11 9.89
N PRO A 209 -1.35 19.99 10.24
CA PRO A 209 -0.31 20.46 9.31
C PRO A 209 0.61 19.35 8.81
N ARG A 210 0.65 18.19 9.48
CA ARG A 210 1.43 17.02 9.03
C ARG A 210 0.93 16.46 7.71
N ILE A 211 -0.34 16.65 7.36
CA ILE A 211 -0.88 16.24 6.06
C ILE A 211 -0.10 16.92 4.94
N GLU A 212 -0.03 18.25 4.94
CA GLU A 212 0.69 18.99 3.88
C GLU A 212 2.21 18.77 3.94
N HIS A 213 2.77 18.54 5.14
CA HIS A 213 4.17 18.17 5.30
C HIS A 213 4.51 16.86 4.54
N TYR A 214 3.77 15.78 4.81
CA TYR A 214 4.03 14.48 4.19
C TYR A 214 3.68 14.46 2.69
N ILE A 215 2.67 15.24 2.25
CA ILE A 215 2.41 15.44 0.82
C ILE A 215 3.61 16.07 0.12
N THR A 216 4.17 17.13 0.71
CA THR A 216 5.35 17.83 0.16
C THR A 216 6.57 16.92 0.15
N LEU A 217 6.75 16.11 1.20
CA LEU A 217 7.86 15.18 1.33
C LEU A 217 7.82 14.08 0.26
N ASP A 218 6.63 13.55 -0.03
CA ASP A 218 6.40 12.58 -1.11
C ASP A 218 6.63 13.19 -2.50
N ASP A 219 6.15 14.42 -2.73
CA ASP A 219 6.36 15.15 -4.00
C ASP A 219 7.84 15.48 -4.27
N THR A 220 8.66 15.58 -3.23
CA THR A 220 10.08 15.93 -3.33
C THR A 220 11.01 14.72 -3.24
N GLU A 221 10.46 13.51 -3.14
CA GLU A 221 11.20 12.26 -2.93
C GLU A 221 12.19 12.35 -1.75
N GLY A 222 11.81 13.06 -0.69
CA GLY A 222 12.65 13.28 0.50
C GLY A 222 12.74 12.06 1.42
N TYR A 223 12.87 10.86 0.86
CA TYR A 223 12.96 9.60 1.59
C TYR A 223 14.38 9.39 2.14
N LEU A 224 14.48 8.70 3.27
CA LEU A 224 15.75 8.16 3.77
C LEU A 224 16.09 6.87 3.02
N PRO A 225 17.38 6.63 2.73
CA PRO A 225 17.85 5.39 2.10
C PRO A 225 17.70 4.16 3.00
#